data_AF-A0A149UW90-F1
#
_entry.id   AF-A0A149UW90-F1
#
_cell.length_a   1.000
_cell.length_b   1.000
_cell.length_c   1.000
_cell.angle_alpha   90.00
_cell.angle_beta   90.00
_cell.angle_gamma   90.00
#
_symmetry.space_group_name_H-M   'P 1'
#
loop_
_entity.id
_entity.type
_entity.pdbx_description
1 polymer ?
#
loop_
_entity_poly.entity_id
_entity_poly.type
_entity_poly.pdbx_seq_one_letter_code
_entity_poly.pdbx_strand_id
1 'polypeptide(L)'
;MQESAPEYAWFDDGRGRKTFRRVPQPNLNRSDLPCPMLITDTIDPLQSQADGKYYTSKKALRRTYRADGNPQGKEFIEVGNDQKPHEQKRGSYVRDPKKSRDTIEKAMAAVDRGEGMQA
;
A
#
# COMPACT_ATOMS: atom_id res chain seq x y z
N MET A 1 26.93 7.70 -0.40
CA MET A 1 27.49 8.50 -1.52
C MET A 1 28.54 9.40 -0.94
N GLN A 2 29.81 9.22 -1.29
CA GLN A 2 30.86 10.17 -0.94
C GLN A 2 30.69 11.40 -1.81
N GLU A 3 30.43 12.56 -1.20
CA GLU A 3 30.41 13.84 -1.90
C GLU A 3 31.86 14.20 -2.25
N SER A 4 32.26 13.91 -3.49
CA SER A 4 33.54 14.36 -4.03
C SER A 4 33.55 15.88 -4.15
N ALA A 5 34.63 16.53 -3.71
CA ALA A 5 34.81 17.97 -3.84
C ALA A 5 34.59 18.43 -5.30
N PRO A 6 33.97 19.61 -5.53
CA PRO A 6 33.66 20.06 -6.87
C PRO A 6 34.95 20.32 -7.68
N GLU A 7 35.07 19.65 -8.82
CA GLU A 7 36.18 19.82 -9.76
C GLU A 7 36.06 21.16 -10.50
N TYR A 8 37.20 21.83 -10.72
CA TYR A 8 37.30 23.11 -11.44
C TYR A 8 38.25 22.97 -12.63
N ALA A 9 37.90 23.61 -13.76
CA ALA A 9 38.68 23.56 -14.98
C ALA A 9 38.67 24.90 -15.74
N TRP A 10 39.63 25.07 -16.64
CA TRP A 10 39.66 26.17 -17.60
C TRP A 10 38.78 25.85 -18.80
N PHE A 11 37.80 26.70 -19.09
CA PHE A 11 36.92 26.60 -20.26
C PHE A 11 37.24 27.71 -21.25
N ASP A 12 37.40 27.36 -22.52
CA ASP A 12 37.55 28.30 -23.62
C ASP A 12 36.17 28.58 -24.25
N ASP A 13 35.80 29.86 -24.39
CA ASP A 13 34.53 30.28 -24.98
C ASP A 13 34.55 30.35 -26.52
N GLY A 14 35.67 29.97 -27.14
CA GLY A 14 35.87 30.00 -28.59
C GLY A 14 36.17 31.40 -29.13
N ARG A 15 36.26 32.42 -28.26
CA ARG A 15 36.60 33.82 -28.61
C ARG A 15 37.98 34.19 -28.07
N GLY A 16 38.79 33.21 -27.67
CA GLY A 16 40.14 33.36 -27.16
C GLY A 16 40.20 33.73 -25.67
N ARG A 17 39.07 33.79 -24.96
CA ARG A 17 39.04 34.06 -23.52
C ARG A 17 38.77 32.77 -22.77
N LYS A 18 39.65 32.48 -21.80
CA LYS A 18 39.50 31.33 -20.90
C LYS A 18 38.95 31.76 -19.55
N THR A 19 37.99 31.01 -19.04
CA THR A 19 37.40 31.23 -17.71
C THR A 19 37.58 29.99 -16.84
N PHE A 20 38.07 30.20 -15.62
CA PHE A 20 38.17 29.14 -14.61
C PHE A 20 36.84 29.04 -13.86
N ARG A 21 36.14 27.91 -13.98
CA ARG A 21 34.83 27.71 -13.35
C ARG A 21 34.63 26.25 -12.95
N ARG A 22 33.62 26.02 -12.11
CA ARG A 22 33.21 24.68 -11.66
C ARG A 22 32.77 23.84 -12.86
N VAL A 23 33.25 22.59 -12.94
CA VAL A 23 32.81 21.63 -13.95
C VAL A 23 31.36 21.26 -13.67
N PRO A 24 30.44 21.43 -14.64
CA PRO A 24 29.07 20.95 -14.49
C PRO A 24 29.08 19.45 -14.28
N GLN A 25 28.49 18.99 -13.18
CA GLN A 25 28.31 17.55 -12.95
C GLN A 25 27.27 17.01 -13.93
N PRO A 26 27.44 15.77 -14.42
CA PRO A 26 26.45 15.16 -15.29
C PRO A 26 25.12 15.08 -14.55
N ASN A 27 24.07 15.58 -15.19
CA ASN A 27 22.74 15.50 -14.66
C ASN A 27 22.25 14.04 -14.77
N LEU A 28 22.01 13.39 -13.63
CA LEU A 28 21.50 12.01 -13.58
C LEU A 28 20.00 11.93 -13.91
N ASN A 29 19.32 13.07 -14.04
CA ASN A 29 17.91 13.10 -14.40
C ASN A 29 17.71 12.83 -15.89
N ARG A 30 16.49 12.41 -16.26
CA ARG A 30 16.10 12.13 -17.65
C ARG A 30 16.21 13.36 -18.58
N SER A 31 16.26 14.57 -18.03
CA SER A 31 16.32 15.82 -18.79
C SER A 31 17.08 16.92 -18.04
N ASP A 32 17.75 17.81 -18.78
CA ASP A 32 18.43 19.02 -18.30
C ASP A 32 17.49 20.20 -18.03
N LEU A 33 16.24 20.11 -18.50
CA LEU A 33 15.24 21.11 -18.22
C LEU A 33 14.30 20.64 -17.10
N PRO A 34 13.87 21.55 -16.21
CA PRO A 34 12.84 21.23 -15.22
C PRO A 34 11.53 20.96 -15.95
N CYS A 35 11.19 19.68 -16.12
CA CYS A 35 9.91 19.23 -16.64
C CYS A 35 9.09 18.58 -15.52
N PRO A 36 7.84 19.01 -15.28
CA PRO A 36 6.98 18.34 -14.30
C PRO A 36 6.70 16.90 -14.76
N MET A 37 6.73 15.96 -13.83
CA MET A 37 6.28 14.60 -14.08
C MET A 37 4.75 14.59 -14.10
N LEU A 38 4.16 14.25 -15.25
CA LEU A 38 2.71 14.09 -15.37
C LEU A 38 2.35 12.62 -15.10
N ILE A 39 1.46 12.40 -14.13
CA ILE A 39 0.89 11.08 -13.84
C ILE A 39 -0.57 11.10 -14.31
N THR A 40 -0.92 10.21 -15.23
CA THR A 40 -2.28 10.10 -15.76
C THR A 40 -3.22 9.37 -14.79
N ASP A 41 -4.50 9.72 -14.85
CA ASP A 41 -5.53 9.04 -14.05
C ASP A 41 -5.91 7.66 -14.61
N THR A 42 -5.56 7.38 -15.86
CA THR A 42 -5.86 6.13 -16.54
C THR A 42 -5.06 4.97 -15.96
N ILE A 43 -5.75 3.86 -15.69
CA ILE A 43 -5.19 2.60 -15.23
C ILE A 43 -5.73 1.46 -16.09
N ASP A 44 -5.00 0.34 -16.12
CA ASP A 44 -5.54 -0.89 -16.68
C ASP A 44 -6.83 -1.28 -15.94
N PRO A 45 -7.83 -1.87 -16.63
CA PRO A 45 -9.10 -2.25 -16.01
C PRO A 45 -8.88 -3.10 -14.76
N LEU A 46 -9.19 -2.52 -13.60
CA LEU A 46 -9.02 -3.16 -12.30
C LEU A 46 -10.36 -3.29 -11.61
N GLN A 47 -10.62 -4.48 -11.05
CA GLN A 47 -11.80 -4.71 -10.23
C GLN A 47 -11.57 -4.16 -8.81
N SER A 48 -12.47 -3.29 -8.34
CA SER A 48 -12.48 -2.89 -6.93
C SER A 48 -12.96 -4.04 -6.06
N GLN A 49 -12.24 -4.31 -4.97
CA GLN A 49 -12.69 -5.27 -3.96
C GLN A 49 -13.75 -4.72 -3.02
N ALA A 50 -14.00 -3.41 -3.05
CA ALA A 50 -15.03 -2.79 -2.23
C ALA A 50 -16.43 -2.97 -2.84
N ASP A 51 -16.59 -2.80 -4.16
CA ASP A 51 -17.90 -2.87 -4.83
C ASP A 51 -18.00 -3.92 -5.95
N GLY A 52 -16.90 -4.59 -6.29
CA GLY A 52 -16.83 -5.63 -7.33
C GLY A 52 -16.85 -5.10 -8.77
N LYS A 53 -16.83 -3.79 -9.00
CA LYS A 53 -16.90 -3.19 -10.34
C LYS A 53 -15.51 -2.94 -10.93
N TYR A 54 -15.43 -2.93 -12.26
CA TYR A 54 -14.20 -2.60 -12.98
C TYR A 54 -14.08 -1.10 -13.24
N TYR A 55 -12.88 -0.57 -13.02
CA TYR A 55 -12.54 0.84 -13.21
C TYR A 55 -11.29 1.01 -14.06
N THR A 56 -11.29 2.02 -14.91
CA THR A 56 -10.15 2.47 -15.72
C THR A 56 -9.59 3.82 -15.28
N SER A 57 -10.21 4.44 -14.25
CA SER A 57 -9.79 5.70 -13.64
C SER A 57 -9.39 5.44 -12.18
N LYS A 58 -8.18 5.88 -11.81
CA LYS A 58 -7.64 5.75 -10.47
C LYS A 58 -8.47 6.55 -9.46
N LYS A 59 -8.90 7.75 -9.85
CA LYS A 59 -9.78 8.61 -9.04
C LYS A 59 -11.13 7.94 -8.79
N ALA A 60 -11.73 7.32 -9.80
CA ALA A 60 -13.00 6.61 -9.65
C ALA A 60 -12.85 5.41 -8.71
N LEU A 61 -11.80 4.60 -8.90
CA LEU A 61 -11.47 3.49 -8.01
C LEU A 61 -11.31 3.96 -6.55
N ARG A 62 -10.53 5.02 -6.32
CA ARG A 62 -10.28 5.56 -4.97
C ARG A 62 -11.50 6.10 -4.27
N ARG A 63 -12.50 6.55 -5.02
CA ARG A 63 -13.79 6.94 -4.44
C ARG A 63 -14.43 5.75 -3.73
N THR A 64 -14.29 4.53 -4.27
CA THR A 64 -14.82 3.30 -3.65
C THR A 64 -14.15 2.95 -2.33
N TYR A 65 -12.99 3.54 -2.01
CA TYR A 65 -12.33 3.29 -0.73
C TYR A 65 -12.87 4.14 0.41
N ARG A 66 -13.63 5.20 0.10
CA ARG A 66 -14.29 6.02 1.11
C ARG A 66 -15.59 5.37 1.56
N ALA A 67 -15.99 5.66 2.80
CA ALA A 67 -17.22 5.13 3.38
C ALA A 67 -18.49 5.52 2.59
N ASP A 68 -18.52 6.69 1.94
CA ASP A 68 -19.63 7.12 1.10
C ASP A 68 -19.65 6.47 -0.30
N GLY A 69 -18.52 5.89 -0.70
CA GLY A 69 -18.32 5.34 -2.04
C GLY A 69 -18.44 3.82 -2.13
N ASN A 70 -18.69 3.11 -1.03
CA ASN A 70 -18.84 1.65 -1.04
C ASN A 70 -20.06 1.13 -0.26
N PRO A 71 -20.55 -0.08 -0.61
CA PRO A 71 -21.69 -0.69 0.06
C PRO A 71 -21.47 -0.99 1.54
N GLN A 72 -20.22 -1.15 1.97
CA GLN A 72 -19.88 -1.52 3.35
C GLN A 72 -19.90 -0.33 4.31
N GLY A 73 -19.94 0.92 3.80
CA GLY A 73 -19.88 2.11 4.63
C GLY A 73 -18.57 2.26 5.41
N LYS A 74 -17.48 1.67 4.92
CA LYS A 74 -16.19 1.60 5.62
C LYS A 74 -15.10 2.30 4.81
N GLU A 75 -14.15 2.89 5.52
CA GLU A 75 -12.98 3.48 4.89
C GLU A 75 -11.87 2.43 4.73
N PHE A 76 -11.34 2.33 3.52
CA PHE A 76 -10.25 1.42 3.15
C PHE A 76 -8.98 2.23 2.85
N ILE A 77 -7.82 1.66 3.20
CA ILE A 77 -6.52 2.27 2.96
C ILE A 77 -5.83 1.49 1.83
N GLU A 78 -5.37 2.19 0.79
CA GLU A 78 -4.52 1.60 -0.25
C GLU A 78 -3.17 1.22 0.37
N VAL A 79 -2.87 -0.08 0.40
CA VAL A 79 -1.54 -0.59 0.77
C VAL A 79 -0.90 -1.08 -0.52
N GLY A 80 0.18 -0.42 -0.94
CA GLY A 80 0.98 -0.81 -2.11
C GLY A 80 1.93 -1.98 -1.78
N ASN A 81 3.21 -1.82 -2.10
CA ASN A 81 4.27 -2.74 -1.64
C ASN A 81 4.70 -2.50 -0.19
N ASP A 82 4.17 -1.46 0.46
CA ASP A 82 4.47 -1.18 1.84
C ASP A 82 3.90 -2.29 2.74
N GLN A 83 4.71 -2.77 3.67
CA GLN A 83 4.28 -3.75 4.65
C GLN A 83 3.12 -3.15 5.44
N LYS A 84 1.98 -3.86 5.51
CA LYS A 84 0.83 -3.41 6.30
C LYS A 84 1.33 -2.90 7.66
N PRO A 85 0.81 -1.77 8.18
CA PRO A 85 1.08 -1.38 9.55
C PRO A 85 0.87 -2.61 10.42
N HIS A 86 1.81 -2.90 11.31
CA HIS A 86 1.68 -4.04 12.22
C HIS A 86 0.48 -3.77 13.13
N GLU A 87 -0.71 -4.15 12.68
CA GLU A 87 -1.88 -4.20 13.52
C GLU A 87 -1.54 -5.16 14.65
N GLN A 88 -1.45 -4.63 15.87
CA GLN A 88 -1.45 -5.46 17.05
C GLN A 88 -2.75 -6.27 16.97
N LYS A 89 -2.64 -7.54 16.55
CA LYS A 89 -3.77 -8.48 16.56
C LYS A 89 -4.38 -8.31 17.93
N ARG A 90 -5.65 -7.88 18.01
CA ARG A 90 -6.42 -7.89 19.26
C ARG A 90 -6.17 -9.28 19.84
N GLY A 91 -5.58 -9.31 21.04
CA GLY A 91 -4.77 -10.43 21.52
C GLY A 91 -5.33 -11.78 21.11
N SER A 92 -4.46 -12.68 20.65
CA SER A 92 -4.85 -14.02 20.19
C SER A 92 -5.89 -14.61 21.15
N TYR A 93 -7.10 -14.89 20.66
CA TYR A 93 -8.12 -15.53 21.47
C TYR A 93 -7.59 -16.89 21.91
N VAL A 94 -7.14 -16.98 23.15
CA VAL A 94 -6.71 -18.24 23.74
C VAL A 94 -7.98 -18.97 24.16
N ARG A 95 -8.28 -20.06 23.45
CA ARG A 95 -9.40 -20.95 23.80
C ARG A 95 -9.23 -21.43 25.24
N ASP A 96 -10.24 -21.24 26.09
CA ASP A 96 -10.28 -21.80 27.42
C ASP A 96 -10.49 -23.33 27.34
N PRO A 97 -9.49 -24.15 27.71
CA PRO A 97 -9.57 -25.60 27.58
C PRO A 97 -10.57 -26.22 28.58
N LYS A 98 -10.86 -25.56 29.71
CA LYS A 98 -11.83 -26.08 30.70
C LYS A 98 -13.24 -25.92 30.20
N LYS A 99 -13.63 -24.70 29.81
CA LYS A 99 -14.96 -24.44 29.23
C LYS A 99 -15.23 -25.33 28.02
N SER A 100 -14.21 -25.58 27.21
CA SER A 100 -14.31 -26.49 26.06
C SER A 100 -14.67 -27.92 26.48
N ARG A 101 -14.01 -28.44 27.52
CA ARG A 101 -14.29 -29.77 28.06
C ARG A 101 -15.69 -29.84 28.67
N ASP A 102 -16.06 -28.85 29.49
CA ASP A 102 -17.39 -28.80 30.12
C ASP A 102 -18.51 -28.74 29.07
N THR A 103 -18.30 -28.01 27.97
CA THR A 103 -19.26 -27.93 26.87
C THR A 103 -19.41 -29.28 26.16
N ILE A 104 -18.29 -29.99 25.93
CA ILE A 104 -18.28 -31.33 25.31
C ILE A 104 -18.96 -32.35 26.22
N GLU A 105 -18.63 -32.35 27.51
CA GLU A 105 -19.22 -33.26 28.51
C GLU A 105 -20.73 -33.03 28.65
N LYS A 106 -21.16 -31.76 28.72
CA LYS A 106 -22.58 -31.41 28.73
C LYS A 106 -23.31 -31.89 27.47
N ALA A 107 -22.67 -31.78 26.31
CA ALA A 107 -23.24 -32.24 25.04
C ALA A 107 -23.34 -33.77 24.98
N MET A 108 -22.31 -34.51 25.41
CA MET A 108 -22.35 -35.97 25.51
C MET A 108 -23.45 -36.43 26.46
N ALA A 109 -23.54 -35.80 27.64
CA ALA A 109 -24.59 -36.13 28.61
C ALA A 109 -26.00 -35.81 28.08
N ALA A 110 -26.17 -34.79 27.24
CA ALA A 110 -27.46 -34.49 26.60
C ALA A 110 -27.84 -35.55 25.55
N VAL A 111 -26.87 -36.04 24.78
CA VAL A 111 -27.06 -37.15 23.84
C VAL A 111 -27.42 -38.43 24.59
N ASP A 112 -26.72 -38.75 25.68
CA ASP A 112 -27.00 -39.93 26.52
C ASP A 112 -28.38 -39.86 27.18
N ARG A 113 -28.86 -38.65 27.53
CA ARG A 113 -30.23 -38.40 28.01
C ARG A 113 -31.29 -38.45 26.90
N GLY A 114 -30.90 -38.60 25.63
CA GLY A 114 -31.81 -38.64 24.49
C GLY A 114 -32.33 -37.27 24.06
N GLU A 115 -31.78 -36.17 24.58
CA GLU A 115 -32.24 -34.79 24.33
C GLU A 115 -31.82 -34.26 22.95
N GLY A 116 -31.00 -35.01 22.19
CA GLY A 116 -30.42 -34.60 20.90
C GLY A 116 -31.01 -35.29 19.67
N MET A 117 -31.92 -36.26 19.82
CA MET A 117 -32.65 -36.87 18.70
C MET A 117 -34.01 -36.19 18.56
N GLN A 118 -34.04 -35.03 17.89
CA GLN A 118 -35.27 -34.58 17.25
C GLN A 118 -35.42 -35.37 15.94
N ALA A 119 -36.61 -35.95 15.77
CA ALA A 119 -37.11 -36.52 14.52
C ALA A 119 -37.32 -35.43 13.44
#